data_AF-A0A2C9M366-F1
#
_entry.id   AF-A0A2C9M366-F1
#
_cell.length_a   1.000
_cell.length_b   1.000
_cell.length_c   1.000
_cell.angle_alpha   90.00
_cell.angle_beta   90.00
_cell.angle_gamma   90.00
#
_symmetry.space_group_name_H-M   'P 1'
#
loop_
_entity.id
_entity.type
_entity.pdbx_description
1 polymer ?
#
loop_
_entity_poly.entity_id
_entity_poly.type
_entity_poly.pdbx_seq_one_letter_code
_entity_poly.pdbx_strand_id
1 'polypeptide(L)' 'MFVCSEDGKAIDWNKRCNFIKDCLNGSDEVHCGNCSFQSDLCGYREVSEGSFHWVIASNHTMKHSALTSGLGYDHTL' A
#
# COMPACT_ATOMS: atom_id res chain seq x y z
N MET A 1 -7.62 -8.45 -7.12
CA MET A 1 -8.68 -9.08 -6.35
C MET A 1 -8.25 -9.20 -4.89
N PHE A 2 -8.98 -8.55 -3.99
CA PHE A 2 -8.88 -8.69 -2.54
C PHE A 2 -10.06 -9.52 -2.04
N VAL A 3 -9.86 -10.37 -1.04
CA VAL A 3 -10.91 -11.22 -0.47
C VAL A 3 -11.26 -10.72 0.93
N CYS A 4 -12.53 -10.38 1.14
CA CYS A 4 -13.06 -9.96 2.43
C CYS A 4 -12.88 -11.06 3.48
N SER A 5 -12.38 -10.71 4.66
CA SER A 5 -12.04 -11.66 5.72
C SER A 5 -13.20 -12.48 6.30
N GLU A 6 -14.45 -12.04 6.09
CA GLU A 6 -15.62 -12.60 6.79
C GLU A 6 -16.53 -13.37 5.83
N ASP A 7 -16.98 -12.70 4.78
CA ASP A 7 -17.91 -13.25 3.79
C ASP A 7 -17.20 -13.92 2.60
N GLY A 8 -15.87 -13.87 2.53
CA GLY A 8 -15.10 -14.40 1.40
C GLY A 8 -15.39 -13.70 0.07
N LYS A 9 -16.14 -12.60 0.09
CA LYS A 9 -16.46 -11.79 -1.08
C LYS A 9 -15.17 -11.26 -1.67
N ALA A 10 -15.05 -11.44 -2.97
CA ALA A 10 -13.91 -10.95 -3.72
C ALA A 10 -14.26 -9.58 -4.31
N ILE A 11 -13.48 -8.56 -3.96
CA ILE A 11 -13.61 -7.19 -4.46
C ILE A 11 -12.39 -6.81 -5.28
N ASP A 12 -12.55 -5.81 -6.15
CA ASP A 12 -11.43 -5.28 -6.90
C ASP A 12 -10.39 -4.64 -5.97
N TRP A 13 -9.11 -4.64 -6.36
CA TRP A 13 -8.08 -4.00 -5.54
C TRP A 13 -8.29 -2.50 -5.39
N ASN A 14 -8.87 -1.84 -6.40
CA ASN A 14 -9.21 -0.41 -6.35
C ASN A 14 -10.34 -0.09 -5.38
N LYS A 15 -11.04 -1.13 -4.88
CA LYS A 15 -12.06 -1.00 -3.85
C LYS A 15 -11.53 -1.10 -2.43
N ARG A 16 -10.26 -1.45 -2.28
CA ARG A 16 -9.62 -1.48 -0.97
C ARG A 16 -8.97 -0.13 -0.68
N CYS A 17 -9.15 0.38 0.53
CA CYS A 17 -8.72 1.71 0.92
C CYS A 17 -9.33 2.83 0.05
N ASN A 18 -10.58 2.64 -0.40
CA ASN A 18 -11.32 3.66 -1.15
C ASN A 18 -12.25 4.50 -0.26
N PHE A 19 -12.21 4.29 1.06
CA PHE A 19 -13.08 4.88 2.07
C PHE A 19 -14.57 4.54 1.92
N ILE A 20 -14.90 3.52 1.14
CA ILE A 20 -16.24 2.99 0.94
C ILE A 20 -16.25 1.56 1.46
N LYS A 21 -17.21 1.24 2.32
CA LYS A 21 -17.36 -0.10 2.86
C LYS A 21 -17.90 -1.05 1.77
N ASP A 22 -17.02 -1.77 1.09
CA ASP A 22 -17.36 -2.80 0.11
C ASP A 22 -17.47 -4.20 0.75
N CYS A 23 -16.73 -4.50 1.83
CA CYS A 23 -16.88 -5.74 2.61
C CYS A 23 -17.96 -5.61 3.69
N LEU A 24 -18.59 -6.75 4.07
CA LEU A 24 -19.69 -6.78 5.06
C LEU A 24 -19.29 -6.14 6.41
N ASN A 25 -18.06 -6.37 6.82
CA ASN A 25 -17.47 -5.84 8.06
C ASN A 25 -16.54 -4.64 7.82
N GLY A 26 -16.39 -4.16 6.58
CA GLY A 26 -15.50 -3.04 6.25
C GLY A 26 -14.03 -3.38 6.37
N SER A 27 -13.68 -4.68 6.34
CA SER A 27 -12.30 -5.16 6.46
C SER A 27 -11.37 -4.67 5.34
N ASP A 28 -11.95 -4.28 4.21
CA ASP A 28 -11.31 -3.54 3.12
C ASP A 28 -10.79 -2.16 3.55
N GLU A 29 -11.38 -1.55 4.58
CA GLU A 29 -11.08 -0.18 5.03
C GLU A 29 -10.45 -0.12 6.45
N VAL A 30 -10.49 -1.20 7.23
CA VAL A 30 -10.01 -1.24 8.63
C VAL A 30 -8.52 -0.89 8.76
N HIS A 31 -7.71 -1.30 7.79
CA HIS A 31 -6.28 -1.03 7.82
C HIS A 31 -5.86 0.23 7.07
N CYS A 32 -6.78 1.03 6.55
CA CYS A 32 -6.49 2.17 5.68
C CYS A 32 -6.46 3.49 6.47
N GLY A 33 -5.76 4.51 5.97
CA GLY A 33 -5.77 5.87 6.56
C GLY A 33 -4.45 6.27 7.23
N ASN A 34 -4.45 6.48 8.57
CA ASN A 34 -3.30 6.95 9.36
C ASN A 34 -2.19 5.90 9.42
N CYS A 35 -1.59 5.67 8.26
CA CYS A 35 -0.45 4.81 8.04
C CYS A 35 0.80 5.64 8.22
N SER A 36 1.66 5.23 9.16
CA SER A 36 2.95 5.88 9.33
C SER A 36 3.95 5.54 8.22
N PHE A 37 3.61 4.59 7.33
CA PHE A 37 4.49 4.05 6.29
C PHE A 37 5.88 3.72 6.85
N GLN A 38 5.97 3.25 8.10
CA GLN A 38 7.24 2.90 8.75
C GLN A 38 7.54 1.41 8.70
N SER A 39 6.50 0.59 8.60
CA SER A 39 6.59 -0.86 8.71
C SER A 39 5.78 -1.58 7.65
N ASP A 40 4.67 -0.98 7.21
CA ASP A 40 3.78 -1.55 6.20
C ASP A 40 3.06 -0.42 5.45
N LEU A 41 2.33 -0.82 4.41
CA LEU A 41 1.49 0.05 3.60
C LEU A 41 0.09 0.24 4.13
N CYS A 42 -0.24 -0.42 5.25
CA CYS A 42 -1.56 -0.32 5.87
C CYS A 42 -2.65 -0.55 4.80
N GLY A 43 -2.41 -1.55 3.96
CA GLY A 43 -3.32 -1.95 2.91
C GLY A 43 -3.29 -1.18 1.59
N TYR A 44 -2.53 -0.09 1.47
CA TYR A 44 -2.24 0.49 0.16
C TYR A 44 -1.38 -0.47 -0.68
N ARG A 45 -1.53 -0.39 -2.01
CA ARG A 45 -0.75 -1.19 -2.96
C ARG A 45 -0.26 -0.30 -4.10
N GLU A 46 0.94 -0.59 -4.56
CA GLU A 46 1.54 -0.01 -5.75
C GLU A 46 0.72 -0.43 -6.98
N VAL A 47 0.13 0.55 -7.68
CA VAL A 47 -0.67 0.35 -8.90
C VAL A 47 -0.01 1.03 -10.11
N SER A 48 1.27 1.40 -10.01
CA SER A 48 1.95 2.08 -11.10
C SER A 48 2.26 1.11 -12.22
N GLU A 49 1.84 1.48 -13.43
CA GLU A 49 2.13 0.73 -14.64
C GLU A 49 3.37 1.38 -15.30
N GLY A 50 4.52 0.71 -15.24
CA GLY A 50 5.78 1.21 -15.80
C GLY A 50 7.00 0.85 -14.96
N SER A 51 8.16 1.44 -15.27
CA SER A 51 9.42 1.18 -14.54
C SER A 51 9.57 1.99 -13.25
N PHE A 52 8.62 2.87 -12.96
CA PHE A 52 8.65 3.74 -11.79
C PHE A 52 7.61 3.26 -10.80
N HIS A 53 8.07 2.90 -9.60
CA HIS A 53 7.24 2.44 -8.52
C HIS A 53 7.51 3.30 -7.29
N TRP A 54 6.47 3.64 -6.53
CA TRP A 54 6.69 4.20 -5.21
C TRP A 54 7.17 3.10 -4.26
N VAL A 55 8.10 3.47 -3.38
CA VAL A 55 8.61 2.58 -2.34
C VAL A 55 8.51 3.28 -1.00
N ILE A 56 8.22 2.52 0.05
CA ILE A 56 8.31 3.07 1.41
C ILE A 56 9.78 3.28 1.74
N ALA A 57 10.15 4.52 2.10
CA ALA A 57 11.45 4.82 2.69
C ALA A 57 11.38 4.66 4.22
N SER A 58 11.81 3.51 4.74
CA SER A 58 11.99 3.30 6.19
C SER A 58 13.41 2.84 6.49
N ASN A 59 14.17 3.66 7.21
CA ASN A 59 15.47 3.39 7.87
C ASN A 59 16.21 2.10 7.43
N HIS A 60 16.60 2.01 6.15
CA HIS A 60 17.49 0.99 5.56
C HIS A 60 16.96 -0.44 5.28
N THR A 61 15.66 -0.72 5.27
CA THR A 61 15.19 -2.01 4.71
C THR A 61 14.09 -1.82 3.67
N MET A 62 14.54 -1.61 2.43
CA MET A 62 13.73 -1.72 1.22
C MET A 62 13.10 -3.12 1.20
N LYS A 63 11.84 -3.25 1.60
CA LYS A 63 11.12 -4.51 1.45
C LYS A 63 10.45 -4.56 0.07
N HIS A 64 11.17 -5.31 -0.78
CA HIS A 64 10.90 -5.82 -2.11
C HIS A 64 11.42 -5.02 -3.33
N SER A 65 12.26 -5.76 -4.07
CA SER A 65 13.09 -5.46 -5.25
C SER A 65 14.25 -4.48 -5.06
N ALA A 66 15.42 -5.09 -4.93
CA ALA A 66 16.72 -4.50 -5.12
C ALA A 66 16.79 -3.70 -6.44
N LEU A 67 16.71 -2.37 -6.35
CA LEU A 67 17.53 -1.51 -7.20
C LEU A 67 18.38 -0.63 -6.28
N THR A 68 19.61 -1.10 -6.10
CA THR A 68 20.73 -0.25 -5.71
C THR A 68 20.92 0.80 -6.81
N SER A 69 20.46 2.02 -6.59
CA SER A 69 20.92 3.23 -7.28
C SER A 69 20.38 4.46 -6.57
N GLY A 70 21.21 5.01 -5.69
CA GLY A 70 21.08 6.39 -5.22
C GLY A 70 20.19 6.54 -3.99
N LEU A 71 20.82 6.58 -2.82
CA LEU A 71 20.30 7.26 -1.65
C LEU A 71 20.04 8.72 -2.06
N GLY A 72 18.78 9.03 -2.37
CA GLY A 72 18.35 10.38 -2.73
C GLY A 72 18.46 11.27 -1.49
N TYR A 73 19.54 12.04 -1.45
CA TYR A 73 19.61 13.27 -0.69
C TYR A 73 18.38 14.12 -1.05
N ASP A 74 17.59 14.48 -0.05
CA ASP A 74 16.56 15.49 -0.20
C ASP A 74 17.27 16.86 -0.37
N HIS A 75 17.15 17.44 -1.57
CA HIS A 75 17.31 18.87 -1.77
C HIS A 75 15.92 19.44 -1.99
N THR A 76 15.14 19.58 -0.92
CA THR A 76 14.08 20.58 -0.90
C THR A 76 14.74 21.95 -0.70
N LEU A 77 14.87 22.68 -1.82
CA LEU A 77 15.25 24.09 -1.86
C LEU A 77 14.17 24.98 -1.25
#